data_AF-A0A7X7F024-F1
#
_entry.id   AF-A0A7X7F024-F1
#
_cell.length_a   1.000
_cell.length_b   1.000
_cell.length_c   1.000
_cell.angle_alpha   90.00
_cell.angle_beta   90.00
_cell.angle_gamma   90.00
#
_symmetry.space_group_name_H-M   'P 1'
#
loop_
_entity.id
_entity.type
_entity.pdbx_description
1 polymer ?
#
loop_
_entity_poly.entity_id
_entity_poly.type
_entity_poly.pdbx_seq_one_letter_code
_entity_poly.pdbx_strand_id
1 'polypeptide(L)'
;MELTPTDLQTVERICKRLTPERRVLFITGAGMSADSGLPTYRGIGGLYDREHTDEGVPIEDALSGEMLRRRPELCWKYLAQIGQAAMGSTFNTGHRVLAEMEDHFAHTCVLTQNIDGYHRAAGSRNVIEIHGNMHSLLCTQCPFEESLDTMDKVSIPPLCPECGAVLRPDVVLFGEMLPAEKIERLYAELDAGFDAV
;
A
#
# COMPACT_ATOMS: atom_id res chain seq x y z
N MET A 1 -5.36 -16.60 17.82
CA MET A 1 -5.69 -17.87 17.17
C MET A 1 -4.56 -18.84 17.50
N GLU A 2 -4.87 -19.99 18.08
CA GLU A 2 -3.85 -21.02 18.37
C GLU A 2 -3.63 -21.89 17.12
N LEU A 3 -2.37 -22.18 16.79
CA LEU A 3 -2.01 -23.04 15.67
C LEU A 3 -2.31 -24.50 16.01
N THR A 4 -2.93 -25.23 15.09
CA THR A 4 -3.16 -26.67 15.25
C THR A 4 -1.84 -27.46 15.07
N PRO A 5 -1.76 -28.72 15.50
CA PRO A 5 -0.59 -29.56 15.24
C PRO A 5 -0.24 -29.68 13.74
N THR A 6 -1.25 -29.68 12.87
CA THR A 6 -1.05 -29.69 11.41
C THR A 6 -0.48 -28.38 10.88
N ASP A 7 -0.89 -27.25 11.45
CA ASP A 7 -0.33 -25.94 11.11
C ASP A 7 1.16 -25.90 11.50
N LEU A 8 1.50 -26.37 12.71
CA LEU A 8 2.89 -26.42 13.18
C LEU A 8 3.79 -27.28 12.29
N GLN A 9 3.32 -28.46 11.87
CA GLN A 9 4.05 -29.30 10.91
C GLN A 9 4.24 -28.62 9.55
N THR A 10 3.22 -27.87 9.11
CA THR A 10 3.29 -27.11 7.86
C THR A 10 4.31 -25.99 7.95
N VAL A 11 4.30 -25.23 9.05
CA VAL A 11 5.28 -24.18 9.34
C VAL A 11 6.69 -24.77 9.37
N GLU A 12 6.91 -25.89 10.07
CA GLU A 12 8.22 -26.54 10.12
C GLU A 12 8.73 -26.94 8.72
N ARG A 13 7.85 -27.46 7.87
CA ARG A 13 8.18 -27.81 6.48
C ARG A 13 8.53 -26.58 5.63
N ILE A 14 7.86 -25.44 5.85
CA ILE A 14 8.17 -24.17 5.19
C ILE A 14 9.54 -23.67 5.66
N CYS A 15 9.78 -23.62 6.97
CA CYS A 15 11.07 -23.19 7.52
C CYS A 15 12.24 -24.02 7.00
N LYS A 16 12.07 -25.34 6.80
CA LYS A 16 13.11 -26.20 6.20
C LYS A 16 13.45 -25.85 4.75
N ARG A 17 12.57 -25.15 4.02
CA ARG A 17 12.81 -24.70 2.64
C ARG A 17 13.40 -23.29 2.57
N LEU A 18 13.17 -22.47 3.58
CA LEU A 18 13.66 -21.10 3.70
C LEU A 18 15.05 -21.10 4.35
N THR A 19 16.08 -21.44 3.58
CA THR A 19 17.48 -21.40 4.03
C THR A 19 18.11 -20.03 3.76
N PRO A 20 19.18 -19.63 4.49
CA PRO A 20 19.77 -18.30 4.36
C PRO A 20 20.30 -17.96 2.96
N GLU A 21 20.64 -18.94 2.13
CA GLU A 21 21.17 -18.72 0.77
C GLU A 21 20.07 -18.33 -0.24
N ARG A 22 18.80 -18.38 0.17
CA ARG A 22 17.65 -18.17 -0.69
C ARG A 22 17.41 -16.70 -0.99
N ARG A 23 16.86 -16.44 -2.17
CA ARG A 23 16.26 -15.17 -2.56
C ARG A 23 14.75 -15.27 -2.38
N VAL A 24 14.14 -14.42 -1.54
CA VAL A 24 12.72 -14.52 -1.17
C VAL A 24 11.96 -13.26 -1.59
N LEU A 25 10.82 -13.43 -2.25
CA LEU A 25 9.89 -12.35 -2.57
C LEU A 25 8.64 -12.46 -1.68
N PHE A 26 8.33 -11.43 -0.91
CA PHE A 26 7.07 -11.34 -0.20
C PHE A 26 6.10 -10.47 -0.99
N ILE A 27 4.93 -11.00 -1.35
CA ILE A 27 3.86 -10.24 -2.00
C ILE A 27 2.76 -9.96 -0.98
N THR A 28 2.52 -8.68 -0.68
CA THR A 28 1.54 -8.27 0.35
C THR A 28 0.41 -7.43 -0.22
N GLY A 29 -0.75 -7.52 0.42
CA GLY A 29 -1.90 -6.67 0.17
C GLY A 29 -2.60 -6.29 1.49
N ALA A 30 -3.82 -5.77 1.41
CA ALA A 30 -4.48 -5.12 2.55
C ALA A 30 -4.63 -6.02 3.79
N GLY A 31 -4.71 -7.34 3.61
CA GLY A 31 -4.75 -8.30 4.71
C GLY A 31 -3.53 -8.24 5.64
N MET A 32 -2.36 -7.82 5.12
CA MET A 32 -1.15 -7.61 5.93
C MET A 32 -1.35 -6.53 7.00
N SER A 33 -2.17 -5.52 6.70
CA SER A 33 -2.45 -4.37 7.56
C SER A 33 -3.74 -4.51 8.36
N ALA A 34 -4.46 -5.62 8.22
CA ALA A 34 -5.70 -5.88 8.97
C ALA A 34 -5.47 -5.90 10.49
N ASP A 35 -4.37 -6.53 10.93
CA ASP A 35 -3.97 -6.57 12.35
C ASP A 35 -3.50 -5.21 12.89
N SER A 36 -3.28 -4.22 12.00
CA SER A 36 -3.08 -2.82 12.37
C SER A 36 -4.39 -2.04 12.52
N GLY A 37 -5.54 -2.72 12.44
CA GLY A 37 -6.85 -2.10 12.48
C GLY A 37 -7.26 -1.42 11.17
N LEU A 38 -6.50 -1.64 10.08
CA LEU A 38 -6.91 -1.13 8.77
C LEU A 38 -7.99 -2.04 8.17
N PRO A 39 -9.11 -1.46 7.72
CA PRO A 39 -10.09 -2.22 6.94
C PRO A 39 -9.46 -2.71 5.63
N THR A 40 -9.81 -3.92 5.21
CA THR A 40 -9.34 -4.46 3.93
C THR A 40 -10.14 -3.86 2.76
N TYR A 41 -9.61 -3.95 1.54
CA TYR A 41 -10.35 -3.48 0.35
C TYR A 41 -11.60 -4.33 0.08
N ARG A 42 -11.50 -5.65 0.27
CA ARG A 42 -12.60 -6.63 0.14
C ARG A 42 -12.50 -7.66 1.27
N GLY A 43 -13.59 -7.92 1.99
CA GLY A 43 -13.64 -8.88 3.11
C GLY A 43 -14.44 -8.35 4.31
N ILE A 44 -14.56 -9.13 5.38
CA ILE A 44 -15.34 -8.73 6.56
C ILE A 44 -14.79 -7.43 7.16
N GLY A 45 -15.61 -6.37 7.17
CA GLY A 45 -15.22 -5.06 7.69
C GLY A 45 -14.40 -4.23 6.70
N GLY A 46 -14.47 -4.55 5.41
CA GLY A 46 -13.82 -3.77 4.38
C GLY A 46 -14.45 -2.38 4.24
N LEU A 47 -13.65 -1.39 3.85
CA LEU A 47 -14.13 -0.01 3.60
C LEU A 47 -15.29 0.02 2.59
N TYR A 48 -15.41 -1.04 1.78
CA TYR A 48 -16.24 -1.11 0.59
C TYR A 48 -17.18 -2.31 0.58
N ASP A 49 -17.64 -2.76 1.76
CA ASP A 49 -18.69 -3.78 1.88
C ASP A 49 -20.05 -3.32 1.30
N ARG A 50 -20.17 -2.05 0.93
CA ARG A 50 -21.32 -1.50 0.18
C ARG A 50 -20.99 -1.47 -1.31
N GLU A 51 -21.90 -1.97 -2.15
CA GLU A 51 -21.75 -1.91 -3.62
C GLU A 51 -21.58 -0.47 -4.16
N HIS A 52 -22.09 0.53 -3.43
CA HIS A 52 -22.04 1.93 -3.82
C HIS A 52 -21.65 2.84 -2.64
N THR A 53 -21.03 3.96 -2.97
CA THR A 53 -20.72 5.05 -2.06
C THR A 53 -21.98 5.82 -1.63
N ASP A 54 -21.89 6.76 -0.69
CA ASP A 54 -23.03 7.59 -0.28
C ASP A 54 -23.62 8.40 -1.46
N GLU A 55 -22.83 8.65 -2.50
CA GLU A 55 -23.19 9.37 -3.72
C GLU A 55 -23.72 8.46 -4.83
N GLY A 56 -23.90 7.15 -4.55
CA GLY A 56 -24.49 6.19 -5.49
C GLY A 56 -23.56 5.80 -6.64
N VAL A 57 -22.25 5.96 -6.49
CA VAL A 57 -21.26 5.48 -7.48
C VAL A 57 -20.47 4.29 -6.91
N PRO A 58 -19.97 3.36 -7.73
CA PRO A 58 -19.03 2.34 -7.29
C PRO A 58 -17.79 2.96 -6.64
N ILE A 59 -17.18 2.28 -5.67
CA ILE A 59 -15.97 2.81 -5.05
C ILE A 59 -14.81 2.90 -6.05
N GLU A 60 -14.67 1.92 -6.93
CA GLU A 60 -13.64 1.91 -7.99
C GLU A 60 -13.75 3.18 -8.84
N ASP A 61 -14.99 3.62 -9.14
CA ASP A 61 -15.25 4.86 -9.87
C ASP A 61 -14.90 6.08 -9.01
N ALA A 62 -15.27 6.10 -7.72
CA ALA A 62 -14.95 7.20 -6.81
C ALA A 62 -13.43 7.39 -6.62
N LEU A 63 -12.67 6.30 -6.60
CA LEU A 63 -11.21 6.25 -6.48
C LEU A 63 -10.50 6.11 -7.85
N SER A 64 -11.11 6.66 -8.91
CA SER A 64 -10.51 6.64 -10.26
C SER A 64 -9.80 7.95 -10.62
N GLY A 65 -8.80 7.85 -11.50
CA GLY A 65 -8.15 9.04 -12.06
C GLY A 65 -9.13 9.92 -12.86
N GLU A 66 -10.19 9.33 -13.44
CA GLU A 66 -11.27 10.10 -14.08
C GLU A 66 -12.08 10.91 -13.06
N MET A 67 -12.46 10.32 -11.93
CA MET A 67 -13.20 11.02 -10.89
C MET A 67 -12.38 12.15 -10.29
N LEU A 68 -11.08 11.95 -10.04
CA LEU A 68 -10.20 13.02 -9.58
C LEU A 68 -10.20 14.23 -10.54
N ARG A 69 -10.21 14.00 -11.86
CA ARG A 69 -10.28 15.08 -12.86
C ARG A 69 -11.66 15.75 -12.92
N ARG A 70 -12.74 14.98 -12.80
CA ARG A 70 -14.12 15.48 -13.03
C ARG A 70 -14.76 16.07 -11.77
N ARG A 71 -14.52 15.45 -10.61
CA ARG A 71 -15.08 15.75 -9.29
C ARG A 71 -14.02 15.48 -8.21
N PRO A 72 -12.94 16.28 -8.15
CA PRO A 72 -11.84 16.07 -7.23
C PRO A 72 -12.28 15.99 -5.76
N GLU A 73 -13.29 16.77 -5.37
CA GLU A 73 -13.87 16.76 -4.02
C GLU A 73 -14.44 15.39 -3.62
N LEU A 74 -15.07 14.68 -4.57
CA LEU A 74 -15.64 13.37 -4.32
C LEU A 74 -14.54 12.31 -4.20
N CYS A 75 -13.56 12.33 -5.10
CA CYS A 75 -12.41 11.43 -5.03
C CYS A 75 -11.64 11.63 -3.72
N TRP A 76 -11.39 12.89 -3.36
CA TRP A 76 -10.70 13.25 -2.13
C TRP A 76 -11.47 12.91 -0.86
N LYS A 77 -12.81 12.92 -0.86
CA LYS A 77 -13.61 12.43 0.27
C LYS A 77 -13.19 11.01 0.67
N TYR A 78 -13.06 10.11 -0.30
CA TYR A 78 -12.70 8.71 -0.04
C TYR A 78 -11.21 8.53 0.21
N LEU A 79 -10.33 9.24 -0.52
CA LEU A 79 -8.90 9.22 -0.24
C LEU A 79 -8.57 9.70 1.18
N ALA A 80 -9.24 10.75 1.64
CA ALA A 80 -9.08 11.26 3.00
C ALA A 80 -9.52 10.24 4.05
N GLN A 81 -10.61 9.49 3.82
CA GLN A 81 -11.02 8.41 4.74
C GLN A 81 -9.97 7.29 4.83
N ILE A 82 -9.42 6.88 3.69
CA ILE A 82 -8.35 5.87 3.64
C ILE A 82 -7.10 6.40 4.37
N GLY A 83 -6.70 7.64 4.09
CA GLY A 83 -5.52 8.24 4.69
C GLY A 83 -5.68 8.50 6.18
N GLN A 84 -6.87 8.89 6.66
CA GLN A 84 -7.17 8.98 8.09
C GLN A 84 -6.99 7.63 8.80
N ALA A 85 -7.47 6.54 8.21
CA ALA A 85 -7.28 5.21 8.77
C ALA A 85 -5.80 4.80 8.80
N ALA A 86 -5.09 4.97 7.67
CA ALA A 86 -3.69 4.60 7.53
C ALA A 86 -2.76 5.44 8.44
N MET A 87 -2.91 6.76 8.46
CA MET A 87 -2.06 7.65 9.25
C MET A 87 -2.43 7.67 10.74
N GLY A 88 -3.63 7.20 11.10
CA GLY A 88 -4.07 7.05 12.49
C GLY A 88 -3.58 5.77 13.18
N SER A 89 -2.87 4.90 12.46
CA SER A 89 -2.34 3.64 12.99
C SER A 89 -0.88 3.44 12.54
N THR A 90 -0.33 2.24 12.77
CA THR A 90 1.05 1.90 12.40
C THR A 90 1.19 0.42 12.09
N PHE A 91 2.39 0.02 11.68
CA PHE A 91 2.72 -1.34 11.32
C PHE A 91 2.47 -2.32 12.48
N ASN A 92 2.22 -3.59 12.14
CA ASN A 92 2.02 -4.67 13.11
C ASN A 92 3.22 -5.64 13.14
N THR A 93 3.11 -6.67 13.99
CA THR A 93 4.15 -7.70 14.13
C THR A 93 4.52 -8.38 12.82
N GLY A 94 3.57 -8.62 11.91
CA GLY A 94 3.87 -9.22 10.60
C GLY A 94 4.86 -8.38 9.80
N HIS A 95 4.66 -7.07 9.76
CA HIS A 95 5.54 -6.15 9.01
C HIS A 95 6.95 -6.16 9.59
N ARG A 96 7.04 -6.12 10.93
CA ARG A 96 8.31 -6.19 11.65
C ARG A 96 9.04 -7.50 11.39
N VAL A 97 8.34 -8.63 11.35
CA VAL A 97 8.93 -9.92 11.01
C VAL A 97 9.50 -9.91 9.59
N LEU A 98 8.79 -9.31 8.61
CA LEU A 98 9.33 -9.19 7.25
C LEU A 98 10.57 -8.29 7.18
N ALA A 99 10.60 -7.20 7.94
CA ALA A 99 11.77 -6.35 8.05
C ALA A 99 12.96 -7.10 8.67
N GLU A 100 12.74 -7.87 9.74
CA GLU A 100 13.76 -8.71 10.38
C GLU A 100 14.25 -9.83 9.43
N MET A 101 13.36 -10.39 8.60
CA MET A 101 13.70 -11.42 7.59
C MET A 101 14.64 -10.93 6.49
N GLU A 102 14.75 -9.61 6.24
CA GLU A 102 15.72 -9.09 5.28
C GLU A 102 17.17 -9.41 5.65
N ASP A 103 17.48 -9.58 6.94
CA ASP A 103 18.82 -9.92 7.41
C ASP A 103 19.09 -11.44 7.47
N HIS A 104 18.08 -12.26 7.22
CA HIS A 104 18.15 -13.71 7.33
C HIS A 104 18.38 -14.44 6.00
N PHE A 105 18.11 -13.78 4.87
CA PHE A 105 18.19 -14.36 3.54
C PHE A 105 19.22 -13.62 2.68
N ALA A 106 19.76 -14.31 1.67
CA ALA A 106 20.73 -13.74 0.74
C ALA A 106 20.16 -12.54 -0.03
N HIS A 107 18.84 -12.55 -0.25
CA HIS A 107 18.09 -11.40 -0.75
C HIS A 107 16.63 -11.50 -0.34
N THR A 108 16.05 -10.39 0.07
CA THR A 108 14.61 -10.27 0.33
C THR A 108 14.08 -9.07 -0.44
N CYS A 109 12.90 -9.21 -1.03
CA CYS A 109 12.16 -8.10 -1.62
C CYS A 109 10.70 -8.17 -1.15
N VAL A 110 10.12 -7.03 -0.79
CA VAL A 110 8.70 -6.91 -0.49
C VAL A 110 8.00 -6.16 -1.62
N LEU A 111 7.14 -6.84 -2.38
CA LEU A 111 6.23 -6.22 -3.33
C LEU A 111 4.89 -5.98 -2.63
N THR A 112 4.56 -4.73 -2.34
CA THR A 112 3.31 -4.39 -1.65
C THR A 112 2.34 -3.66 -2.57
N GLN A 113 1.08 -4.08 -2.51
CA GLN A 113 -0.06 -3.36 -3.10
C GLN A 113 -0.59 -2.26 -2.18
N ASN A 114 -0.17 -2.24 -0.91
CA ASN A 114 -0.64 -1.28 0.07
C ASN A 114 0.03 0.08 -0.14
N ILE A 115 -0.71 1.13 0.23
CA ILE A 115 -0.30 2.53 0.15
C ILE A 115 -0.08 3.16 1.54
N ASP A 116 -0.06 2.34 2.58
CA ASP A 116 -0.01 2.73 3.99
C ASP A 116 1.40 3.06 4.50
N GLY A 117 2.45 2.72 3.74
CA GLY A 117 3.85 2.94 4.13
C GLY A 117 4.35 2.04 5.26
N TYR A 118 3.57 1.05 5.71
CA TYR A 118 3.87 0.30 6.94
C TYR A 118 5.11 -0.58 6.86
N HIS A 119 5.43 -1.14 5.68
CA HIS A 119 6.67 -1.91 5.51
C HIS A 119 7.91 -1.07 5.75
N ARG A 120 7.94 0.16 5.21
CA ARG A 120 9.04 1.10 5.44
C ARG A 120 9.08 1.55 6.89
N ALA A 121 7.92 1.86 7.48
CA ALA A 121 7.82 2.24 8.88
C ALA A 121 8.31 1.12 9.83
N ALA A 122 8.11 -0.14 9.46
CA ALA A 122 8.61 -1.31 10.18
C ALA A 122 10.11 -1.58 9.99
N GLY A 123 10.76 -0.90 9.04
CA GLY A 123 12.20 -1.01 8.77
C GLY A 123 12.58 -1.87 7.55
N SER A 124 11.61 -2.31 6.73
CA SER A 124 11.93 -3.01 5.48
C SER A 124 12.65 -2.05 4.52
N ARG A 125 13.76 -2.48 3.93
CA ARG A 125 14.63 -1.66 3.08
C ARG A 125 14.36 -1.92 1.61
N ASN A 126 14.13 -3.17 1.22
CA ASN A 126 13.89 -3.53 -0.19
C ASN A 126 12.39 -3.67 -0.49
N VAL A 127 11.70 -2.54 -0.54
CA VAL A 127 10.23 -2.49 -0.75
C VAL A 127 9.87 -1.87 -2.10
N ILE A 128 8.99 -2.51 -2.86
CA ILE A 128 8.32 -1.99 -4.06
C ILE A 128 6.86 -1.68 -3.71
N GLU A 129 6.56 -0.40 -3.49
CA GLU A 129 5.19 0.10 -3.25
C GLU A 129 4.49 0.33 -4.60
N ILE A 130 4.01 -0.76 -5.21
CA ILE A 130 3.61 -0.77 -6.64
C ILE A 130 2.46 0.20 -6.95
N HIS A 131 1.60 0.48 -5.95
CA HIS A 131 0.48 1.41 -6.06
C HIS A 131 0.77 2.81 -5.48
N GLY A 132 2.01 3.12 -5.14
CA GLY A 132 2.31 4.42 -4.52
C GLY A 132 2.21 4.41 -3.00
N ASN A 133 2.16 5.60 -2.41
CA ASN A 133 2.16 5.85 -0.98
C ASN A 133 1.28 7.08 -0.65
N MET A 134 0.48 6.99 0.41
CA MET A 134 -0.43 8.06 0.87
C MET A 134 0.30 9.25 1.53
N HIS A 135 1.57 9.11 1.88
CA HIS A 135 2.38 10.10 2.61
C HIS A 135 3.06 11.16 1.72
N SER A 136 2.76 11.19 0.42
CA SER A 136 3.23 12.25 -0.49
C SER A 136 2.05 12.84 -1.26
N LEU A 137 2.01 14.17 -1.35
CA LEU A 137 1.07 14.92 -2.19
C LEU A 137 1.82 15.51 -3.38
N LEU A 138 1.30 15.26 -4.58
CA LEU A 138 1.82 15.74 -5.85
C LEU A 138 0.85 16.73 -6.48
N CYS A 139 1.36 17.83 -7.02
CA CYS A 139 0.56 18.74 -7.83
C CYS A 139 0.25 18.13 -9.20
N THR A 140 -0.99 18.32 -9.65
CA THR A 140 -1.46 17.84 -10.95
C THR A 140 -1.02 18.71 -12.14
N GLN A 141 -0.33 19.82 -11.92
CA GLN A 141 0.01 20.81 -12.96
C GLN A 141 1.46 21.32 -12.90
N CYS A 142 2.09 21.41 -11.73
CA CYS A 142 3.48 21.84 -11.57
C CYS A 142 4.30 20.79 -10.81
N PRO A 143 5.63 20.93 -10.72
CA PRO A 143 6.50 19.98 -10.01
C PRO A 143 6.39 20.01 -8.48
N PHE A 144 5.43 20.72 -7.90
CA PHE A 144 5.27 20.83 -6.45
C PHE A 144 4.92 19.46 -5.84
N GLU A 145 5.65 19.12 -4.78
CA GLU A 145 5.41 17.95 -3.94
C GLU A 145 5.55 18.35 -2.46
N GLU A 146 4.75 17.75 -1.59
CA GLU A 146 4.93 17.84 -0.14
C GLU A 146 4.68 16.48 0.54
N SER A 147 5.38 16.24 1.64
CA SER A 147 5.12 15.07 2.48
C SER A 147 3.91 15.31 3.39
N LEU A 148 3.16 14.25 3.64
CA LEU A 148 1.95 14.25 4.44
C LEU A 148 2.06 13.28 5.62
N ASP A 149 2.16 13.83 6.82
CA ASP A 149 2.25 13.03 8.06
C ASP A 149 0.88 12.69 8.65
N THR A 150 -0.12 13.58 8.46
CA THR A 150 -1.47 13.42 9.00
C THR A 150 -2.51 14.05 8.08
N MET A 151 -3.70 13.45 8.03
CA MET A 151 -4.83 13.96 7.26
C MET A 151 -5.58 15.11 7.96
N ASP A 152 -5.31 15.39 9.24
CA ASP A 152 -6.08 16.35 10.06
C ASP A 152 -6.08 17.79 9.52
N LYS A 153 -5.05 18.16 8.75
CA LYS A 153 -4.85 19.52 8.23
C LYS A 153 -5.10 19.65 6.73
N VAL A 154 -5.55 18.57 6.09
CA VAL A 154 -5.77 18.54 4.65
C VAL A 154 -7.14 19.14 4.33
N SER A 155 -7.15 20.25 3.61
CA SER A 155 -8.39 20.74 2.99
C SER A 155 -8.83 19.79 1.88
N ILE A 156 -10.14 19.65 1.63
CA ILE A 156 -10.66 18.72 0.63
C ILE A 156 -11.40 19.49 -0.49
N PRO A 157 -10.91 19.46 -1.74
CA PRO A 157 -9.59 18.96 -2.15
C PRO A 157 -8.46 19.92 -1.75
N PRO A 158 -7.25 19.41 -1.50
CA PRO A 158 -6.08 20.25 -1.23
C PRO A 158 -5.64 20.96 -2.52
N LEU A 159 -5.21 22.21 -2.38
CA LEU A 159 -4.78 23.05 -3.49
C LEU A 159 -3.30 23.36 -3.37
N CYS A 160 -2.61 23.32 -4.51
CA CYS A 160 -1.20 23.60 -4.61
C CYS A 160 -0.91 25.06 -4.23
N PRO A 161 0.03 25.32 -3.30
CA PRO A 161 0.35 26.69 -2.89
C PRO A 161 1.05 27.49 -3.99
N GLU A 162 1.63 26.83 -5.01
CA GLU A 162 2.35 27.50 -6.09
C GLU A 162 1.46 27.90 -7.27
N CYS A 163 0.54 27.03 -7.70
CA CYS A 163 -0.25 27.23 -8.91
C CYS A 163 -1.78 27.15 -8.70
N GLY A 164 -2.24 26.78 -7.50
CA GLY A 164 -3.67 26.66 -7.17
C GLY A 164 -4.37 25.43 -7.74
N ALA A 165 -3.67 24.57 -8.48
CA ALA A 165 -4.22 23.31 -8.97
C ALA A 165 -4.44 22.30 -7.84
N VAL A 166 -5.31 21.31 -8.07
CA VAL A 166 -5.57 20.23 -7.10
C VAL A 166 -4.29 19.42 -6.86
N LEU A 167 -3.96 19.20 -5.59
CA LEU A 167 -2.98 18.21 -5.16
C LEU A 167 -3.66 16.82 -5.12
N ARG A 168 -2.88 15.77 -5.33
CA ARG A 168 -3.31 14.37 -5.23
C ARG A 168 -2.28 13.57 -4.44
N PRO A 169 -2.63 12.48 -3.76
CA PRO A 169 -1.61 11.60 -3.23
C PRO A 169 -0.83 10.92 -4.36
N ASP A 170 0.43 10.53 -4.10
CA ASP A 170 1.21 9.63 -4.96
C ASP A 170 0.64 8.20 -4.86
N VAL A 171 -0.61 8.02 -5.25
CA VAL A 171 -1.32 6.74 -5.23
C VAL A 171 -1.86 6.49 -6.64
N VAL A 172 -1.68 5.26 -7.11
CA VAL A 172 -2.27 4.79 -8.37
C VAL A 172 -3.77 4.62 -8.17
N LEU A 173 -4.55 5.45 -8.86
CA LEU A 173 -6.00 5.36 -8.85
C LEU A 173 -6.50 4.37 -9.89
N PHE A 174 -7.74 3.93 -9.76
CA PHE A 174 -8.36 3.07 -10.76
C PHE A 174 -8.36 3.74 -12.14
N GLY A 175 -8.02 2.94 -13.17
CA GLY A 175 -7.88 3.40 -14.54
C GLY A 175 -6.54 4.07 -14.86
N GLU A 176 -5.61 4.16 -13.90
CA GLU A 176 -4.25 4.65 -14.13
C GLU A 176 -3.25 3.52 -14.34
N MET A 177 -2.16 3.85 -15.03
CA MET A 177 -1.04 2.92 -15.21
C MET A 177 -0.18 2.88 -13.95
N LEU A 178 0.37 1.71 -13.64
CA LEU A 178 1.39 1.57 -12.60
C LEU A 178 2.64 2.40 -12.97
N PRO A 179 3.37 2.97 -11.99
CA PRO A 179 4.56 3.77 -12.27
C PRO A 179 5.61 2.93 -12.97
N ALA A 180 6.10 3.43 -14.12
CA ALA A 180 7.04 2.70 -14.98
C ALA A 180 8.30 2.27 -14.22
N GLU A 181 8.88 3.17 -13.41
CA GLU A 181 10.07 2.89 -12.61
C GLU A 181 9.88 1.72 -11.62
N LYS A 182 8.67 1.56 -11.07
CA LYS A 182 8.36 0.49 -10.11
C LYS A 182 8.16 -0.84 -10.83
N ILE A 183 7.58 -0.80 -12.03
CA ILE A 183 7.44 -1.96 -12.91
C ILE A 183 8.80 -2.42 -13.44
N GLU A 184 9.64 -1.50 -13.89
CA GLU A 184 11.01 -1.79 -14.32
C GLU A 184 11.83 -2.41 -13.20
N ARG A 185 11.74 -1.86 -11.97
CA ARG A 185 12.39 -2.44 -10.80
C ARG A 185 11.86 -3.83 -10.47
N LEU A 186 10.54 -4.05 -10.54
CA LEU A 186 9.94 -5.37 -10.33
C LEU A 186 10.46 -6.38 -11.36
N TYR A 187 10.51 -6.01 -12.64
CA TYR A 187 11.06 -6.89 -13.67
C TYR A 187 12.53 -7.20 -13.46
N ALA A 188 13.35 -6.21 -13.06
CA ALA A 188 14.75 -6.46 -12.73
C ALA A 188 14.93 -7.47 -11.57
N GLU A 189 14.08 -7.39 -10.53
CA GLU A 189 14.06 -8.34 -9.42
C GLU A 189 13.63 -9.75 -9.88
N LEU A 190 12.61 -9.84 -10.73
CA LEU A 190 12.13 -11.10 -11.28
C LEU A 190 13.15 -11.77 -12.21
N ASP A 191 13.84 -10.99 -13.05
CA ASP A 191 14.89 -11.47 -13.95
C ASP A 191 16.11 -11.99 -13.16
N ALA A 192 16.42 -11.38 -12.01
CA ALA A 192 17.44 -11.87 -11.09
C ALA A 192 17.02 -13.18 -10.38
N GLY A 193 15.72 -13.49 -10.38
CA GLY A 193 15.14 -14.73 -9.86
C GLY A 193 14.89 -14.74 -8.35
N PHE A 194 13.87 -15.50 -7.93
CA PHE A 194 13.56 -15.81 -6.53
C PHE A 194 13.43 -17.32 -6.36
N ASP A 195 13.88 -17.82 -5.22
CA ASP A 195 13.75 -19.22 -4.84
C ASP A 195 12.42 -19.54 -4.16
N ALA A 196 11.79 -18.52 -3.56
CA ALA A 196 10.53 -18.62 -2.85
C ALA A 196 9.71 -17.33 -3.01
N VAL A 197 8.38 -17.50 -3.07
CA VAL A 197 7.36 -16.45 -3.11
C VAL A 197 6.24 -16.81 -2.15
#